data_AF-A0A2A5PJN8-F1
#
_entry.id   AF-A0A2A5PJN8-F1
#
_cell.length_a   1.000
_cell.length_b   1.000
_cell.length_c   1.000
_cell.angle_alpha   90.00
_cell.angle_beta   90.00
_cell.angle_gamma   90.00
#
_symmetry.space_group_name_H-M   'P 1'
#
loop_
_entity.id
_entity.type
_entity.pdbx_description
1 polymer ?
#
loop_
_entity_poly.entity_id
_entity_poly.type
_entity_poly.pdbx_seq_one_letter_code
_entity_poly.pdbx_strand_id
1 'polypeptide(L)'
;MNQFSEQDVSRIIEMAWEDRTPFEAILCEYGLNEAAVISLMRQNMKASSFKMWRERVTGRKTKHLQLRSPDVIRAYCSRQYKRF
;
A
#
# COMPACT_ATOMS: atom_id res chain seq x y z
N MET A 1 -13.98 22.36 -1.74
CA MET A 1 -13.88 21.63 -0.46
C MET A 1 -14.49 20.26 -0.71
N ASN A 2 -13.69 19.21 -0.92
CA ASN A 2 -14.25 17.87 -1.07
C ASN A 2 -14.77 17.42 0.28
N GLN A 3 -16.09 17.43 0.43
CA GLN A 3 -16.80 17.01 1.62
C GLN A 3 -16.93 15.49 1.57
N PHE A 4 -15.83 14.79 1.82
CA PHE A 4 -15.87 13.34 2.07
C PHE A 4 -16.61 13.11 3.38
N SER A 5 -17.57 12.19 3.38
CA SER A 5 -18.23 11.80 4.62
C SER A 5 -17.22 11.10 5.55
N GLU A 6 -17.49 11.05 6.85
CA GLU A 6 -16.65 10.30 7.79
C GLU A 6 -16.50 8.83 7.38
N GLN A 7 -17.51 8.28 6.69
CA GLN A 7 -17.52 6.93 6.14
C GLN A 7 -16.53 6.79 4.98
N ASP A 8 -16.48 7.77 4.07
CA ASP A 8 -15.52 7.80 2.97
C ASP A 8 -14.09 7.90 3.51
N VAL A 9 -13.87 8.75 4.51
CA VAL A 9 -12.55 8.90 5.15
C VAL A 9 -12.13 7.58 5.81
N SER A 10 -13.03 6.92 6.54
CA SER A 10 -12.77 5.61 7.14
C SER A 10 -12.45 4.55 6.08
N ARG A 11 -13.18 4.55 4.97
CA ARG A 11 -12.97 3.64 3.84
C ARG A 11 -11.62 3.87 3.15
N ILE A 12 -11.24 5.12 2.93
CA ILE A 12 -9.94 5.50 2.36
C ILE A 12 -8.80 5.06 3.31
N ILE A 13 -8.98 5.21 4.63
CA ILE A 13 -7.99 4.77 5.63
C ILE A 13 -7.86 3.25 5.64
N GLU A 14 -8.97 2.50 5.58
CA GLU A 14 -8.95 1.04 5.43
C GLU A 14 -8.20 0.62 4.16
N MET A 15 -8.59 1.18 3.01
CA MET A 15 -7.96 0.88 1.72
C MET A 15 -6.47 1.19 1.73
N ALA A 16 -6.07 2.31 2.32
CA ALA A 16 -4.67 2.70 2.37
C ALA A 16 -3.87 1.92 3.44
N TRP A 17 -4.53 1.30 4.43
CA TRP A 17 -3.91 0.33 5.34
C TRP A 17 -3.79 -1.07 4.72
N GLU A 18 -4.65 -1.41 3.77
CA GLU A 18 -4.61 -2.70 3.10
C GLU A 18 -3.42 -2.79 2.14
N ASP A 19 -2.51 -3.70 2.46
CA ASP A 19 -1.27 -3.91 1.71
C ASP A 19 -1.49 -4.31 0.23
N ARG A 20 -2.71 -4.64 -0.20
CA ARG A 20 -3.00 -5.06 -1.57
C ARG A 20 -3.63 -3.97 -2.44
N THR A 21 -4.02 -2.85 -1.84
CA THR A 21 -4.74 -1.80 -2.57
C THR A 21 -3.75 -0.78 -3.13
N PRO A 22 -3.58 -0.70 -4.46
CA PRO A 22 -2.72 0.31 -5.05
C PRO A 22 -3.35 1.70 -4.85
N PHE A 23 -2.51 2.73 -4.68
CA PHE A 23 -2.97 4.12 -4.68
C PHE A 23 -3.76 4.50 -5.94
N GLU A 24 -3.55 3.79 -7.05
CA GLU A 24 -4.33 3.95 -8.28
C GLU A 24 -5.81 3.57 -8.12
N ALA A 25 -6.13 2.57 -7.29
CA ALA A 25 -7.52 2.20 -7.01
C ALA A 25 -8.23 3.32 -6.24
N ILE A 26 -7.54 3.89 -5.23
CA ILE A 26 -8.06 5.02 -4.44
C ILE A 26 -8.21 6.27 -5.32
N LEU A 27 -7.28 6.50 -6.26
CA LEU A 27 -7.39 7.58 -7.24
C LEU A 27 -8.58 7.37 -8.19
N CYS A 28 -8.83 6.15 -8.63
CA CYS A 28 -9.94 5.84 -9.53
C CYS A 28 -11.31 5.97 -8.84
N GLU A 29 -11.41 5.57 -7.58
CA GLU A 29 -12.69 5.53 -6.84
C GLU A 29 -13.00 6.87 -6.16
N TYR A 30 -12.00 7.55 -5.60
CA TYR A 30 -12.16 8.78 -4.82
C TYR A 30 -11.50 10.03 -5.45
N GLY A 31 -10.78 9.88 -6.56
CA GLY A 31 -10.04 10.99 -7.16
C GLY A 31 -8.84 11.45 -6.33
N LEU A 32 -8.41 10.67 -5.34
CA LEU A 32 -7.32 11.04 -4.43
C LEU A 32 -5.98 10.49 -4.92
N ASN A 33 -5.05 11.39 -5.20
CA ASN A 33 -3.67 11.01 -5.50
C ASN A 33 -2.93 10.53 -4.23
N GLU A 34 -1.77 9.90 -4.42
CA GLU A 34 -0.96 9.39 -3.30
C GLU A 34 -0.63 10.48 -2.27
N ALA A 35 -0.33 11.71 -2.72
CA ALA A 35 -0.03 12.83 -1.83
C ALA A 35 -1.23 13.25 -0.97
N ALA A 36 -2.44 13.24 -1.54
CA ALA A 36 -3.68 13.57 -0.85
C ALA A 36 -4.03 12.49 0.18
N VAL A 37 -3.84 11.21 -0.16
CA VAL A 37 -4.01 10.09 0.78
C VAL A 37 -2.99 10.20 1.92
N ILE A 38 -1.72 10.50 1.64
CA ILE A 38 -0.69 10.71 2.68
C ILE A 38 -1.10 11.86 3.61
N SER A 39 -1.57 12.98 3.06
CA SER A 39 -2.05 14.12 3.86
C SER A 39 -3.25 13.75 4.74
N LEU A 40 -4.20 13.00 4.19
CA LEU A 40 -5.38 12.52 4.90
C LEU A 40 -5.01 11.55 6.03
N MET A 41 -4.12 10.60 5.77
CA MET A 41 -3.59 9.66 6.76
C MET A 41 -2.85 10.39 7.89
N ARG A 42 -2.10 11.45 7.56
CA ARG A 42 -1.37 12.26 8.54
C ARG A 42 -2.30 13.06 9.45
N GLN A 43 -3.44 13.51 8.95
CA GLN A 43 -4.44 14.27 9.72
C GLN A 43 -5.30 13.35 10.60
N ASN A 44 -5.58 12.13 10.15
CA ASN A 44 -6.49 11.22 10.86
C ASN A 44 -5.81 10.26 11.84
N MET A 45 -4.48 10.13 11.82
CA MET A 45 -3.76 9.19 12.68
C MET A 45 -2.69 9.86 13.55
N LYS A 46 -2.39 9.20 14.68
CA LYS A 46 -1.25 9.56 15.54
C LYS A 46 0.07 9.39 14.78
N ALA A 47 1.03 10.25 15.09
CA ALA A 47 2.34 10.28 14.43
C ALA A 47 3.08 8.93 14.44
N SER A 48 2.96 8.16 15.53
CA SER A 48 3.55 6.82 15.66
C SER A 48 2.95 5.81 14.67
N SER A 49 1.62 5.78 14.56
CA SER A 49 0.91 4.92 13.59
C SER A 49 1.21 5.32 12.15
N PHE A 50 1.26 6.63 11.87
CA PHE A 50 1.63 7.15 10.56
C PHE A 50 3.06 6.74 10.17
N LYS A 51 4.02 6.81 11.10
CA LYS A 51 5.40 6.36 10.84
C LYS A 51 5.46 4.88 10.48
N MET A 52 4.77 4.00 11.23
CA MET A 52 4.71 2.56 10.92
C MET A 52 4.02 2.26 9.59
N TRP A 53 2.94 2.99 9.26
CA TRP A 53 2.31 2.88 7.95
C TRP A 53 3.25 3.34 6.84
N ARG A 54 3.91 4.48 7.03
CA ARG A 54 4.84 5.02 6.03
C ARG A 54 6.06 4.14 5.84
N GLU A 55 6.60 3.51 6.88
CA GLU A 55 7.66 2.51 6.75
C GLU A 55 7.21 1.32 5.88
N ARG A 56 5.97 0.83 6.07
CA ARG A 56 5.39 -0.25 5.25
C ARG A 56 5.17 0.15 3.79
N VAL A 57 4.67 1.36 3.54
CA VAL A 57 4.44 1.88 2.18
C VAL A 57 5.75 2.27 1.49
N THR A 58 6.74 2.82 2.21
CA THR A 58 8.07 3.18 1.66
C THR A 58 8.95 1.97 1.40
N GLY A 59 8.83 0.93 2.24
CA GLY A 59 9.67 -0.28 2.15
C GLY A 59 9.49 -1.07 0.86
N ARG A 60 8.46 -0.77 0.05
CA ARG A 60 8.22 -1.41 -1.23
C ARG A 60 9.03 -0.80 -2.36
N LYS A 61 10.34 -1.06 -2.36
CA LYS A 61 11.22 -0.84 -3.53
C LYS A 61 10.89 -1.74 -4.73
N THR A 62 9.92 -2.65 -4.62
CA THR A 62 9.46 -3.56 -5.68
C THR A 62 8.11 -3.17 -6.30
N LYS A 63 7.68 -1.91 -6.16
CA LYS A 63 6.44 -1.38 -6.78
C LYS A 63 6.62 -0.91 -8.23
N HIS A 64 7.76 -1.19 -8.87
CA HIS A 64 7.89 -1.09 -10.32
C HIS A 64 7.90 -2.50 -10.92
N LEU A 65 6.88 -2.79 -11.75
CA LEU A 65 6.87 -3.96 -12.65
C LEU A 65 8.13 -4.06 -13.53
N GLN A 66 8.89 -2.96 -13.70
CA GLN A 66 10.12 -2.89 -14.49
C GLN A 66 11.38 -3.47 -13.82
N LEU A 67 11.41 -3.70 -12.50
CA LEU A 67 12.60 -4.26 -11.82
C LEU A 67 12.49 -5.77 -11.55
N ARG A 68 11.51 -6.44 -12.17
CA ARG A 68 11.32 -7.88 -12.04
C ARG A 68 12.30 -8.59 -12.99
N SER A 69 13.43 -9.07 -12.45
CA SER A 69 14.35 -9.89 -13.23
C SER A 69 13.64 -11.15 -13.76
N PRO A 70 13.78 -11.52 -15.04
CA PRO A 70 13.20 -12.75 -15.59
C PRO A 70 13.73 -14.03 -14.91
N ASP A 71 14.85 -13.96 -14.18
CA ASP A 71 15.42 -15.08 -13.42
C ASP A 71 14.61 -15.55 -12.20
N VAL A 72 13.53 -14.85 -11.84
CA VAL A 72 12.62 -15.30 -10.79
C VAL A 72 11.55 -16.25 -11.40
N ILE A 73 12.00 -17.27 -12.12
CA ILE A 73 11.22 -18.50 -12.36
C ILE A 73 11.43 -19.44 -11.17
N ARG A 74 11.23 -18.95 -9.95
CA ARG A 74 11.27 -19.85 -8.77
C ARG A 74 9.85 -20.28 -8.47
N ALA A 75 9.39 -21.30 -9.18
CA ALA A 75 8.18 -22.02 -8.83
C ALA A 75 8.28 -22.68 -7.43
N TYR A 76 9.50 -22.87 -6.90
CA TYR A 76 9.74 -23.58 -5.65
C TYR A 76 10.85 -22.98 -4.78
N CYS A 77 10.68 -23.13 -3.45
CA CYS A 77 11.63 -22.71 -2.41
C CYS A 77 12.76 -23.73 -2.28
N SER A 78 14.02 -23.27 -2.13
CA SER A 78 15.23 -24.11 -2.06
C SER A 78 15.25 -25.11 -0.90
N ARG A 79 14.36 -24.99 0.10
CA ARG A 79 14.25 -25.91 1.25
C ARG A 79 13.22 -27.02 1.06
N GLN A 80 12.52 -27.06 -0.08
CA GLN A 80 11.38 -27.97 -0.28
C GLN A 80 11.79 -29.43 -0.56
N TYR A 81 13.06 -29.70 -0.86
CA TYR A 81 13.56 -31.07 -0.98
C TYR A 81 14.40 -31.45 0.24
N LYS A 82 13.73 -32.05 1.22
CA LYS A 82 14.34 -33.03 2.11
C LYS A 82 13.38 -34.20 2.29
N ARG A 83 13.71 -35.32 1.66
CA ARG A 83 13.84 -36.67 2.26
C ARG A 83 13.88 -37.72 1.15
N PHE A 84 15.09 -38.20 0.83
CA PHE A 84 15.29 -39.63 0.64
C PHE A 84 15.70 -40.20 1.99
#